data_AF-A0AAW2NBG4-F1
#
_entry.id   AF-A0AAW2NBG4-F1
#
_cell.length_a   1.000
_cell.length_b   1.000
_cell.length_c   1.000
_cell.angle_alpha   90.00
_cell.angle_beta   90.00
_cell.angle_gamma   90.00
#
_symmetry.space_group_name_H-M   'P 1'
#
loop_
_entity.id
_entity.type
_entity.pdbx_description
1 polymer ?
#
loop_
_entity_poly.entity_id
_entity_poly.type
_entity_poly.pdbx_seq_one_letter_code
_entity_poly.pdbx_strand_id
1 'polypeptide(L)'
;MPRKAKKLDPDFLYFIVDGDRNIVLNKIPVLLTVEGDPKTFTEAMTSRDVAFWKEAVNDEMDSLLANNTWVLTDLPSGSKAIGCKWVFRRKYNTDGSIQTFKARLVAKGFKQKEGVDYFDTYAPVARIASIRVLLALTFELFLKEGF
;
A
#
# COMPACT_ATOMS: atom_id res chain seq x y z
N MET A 1 -33.89 15.16 14.77
CA MET A 1 -33.72 13.69 14.80
C MET A 1 -32.44 13.37 15.57
N PRO A 2 -32.47 12.56 16.63
CA PRO A 2 -31.25 12.18 17.34
C PRO A 2 -30.41 11.24 16.45
N ARG A 3 -29.13 11.56 16.23
CA ARG A 3 -28.21 10.65 15.54
C ARG A 3 -28.06 9.41 16.42
N LYS A 4 -28.41 8.23 15.90
CA LYS A 4 -28.10 6.95 16.56
C LYS A 4 -26.59 6.89 16.80
N ALA A 5 -26.19 6.62 18.05
CA ALA A 5 -24.80 6.32 18.37
C ALA A 5 -24.37 5.09 17.57
N LYS A 6 -23.29 5.20 16.79
CA LYS A 6 -22.66 4.04 16.16
C LYS A 6 -22.15 3.17 17.31
N LYS A 7 -22.66 1.94 17.42
CA LYS A 7 -22.10 0.95 18.35
C LYS A 7 -20.64 0.77 17.97
N LEU A 8 -19.75 1.09 18.91
CA LEU A 8 -18.32 0.91 18.74
C LEU A 8 -18.06 -0.60 18.65
N ASP A 9 -17.27 -0.99 17.65
CA ASP A 9 -17.01 -2.40 17.38
C ASP A 9 -16.28 -3.06 18.57
N PRO A 10 -16.66 -4.28 19.01
CA PRO A 10 -16.00 -4.96 20.10
C PRO A 10 -14.49 -5.18 19.88
N ASP A 11 -14.06 -5.35 18.62
CA ASP A 11 -12.65 -5.53 18.27
C ASP A 11 -11.87 -4.21 18.44
N PHE A 12 -12.55 -3.06 18.26
CA PHE A 12 -11.98 -1.73 18.54
C PHE A 12 -11.76 -1.52 20.04
N LEU A 13 -12.71 -1.94 20.88
CA LEU A 13 -12.55 -1.92 22.34
C LEU A 13 -11.43 -2.86 22.79
N TYR A 14 -11.31 -4.03 22.18
CA TYR A 14 -10.23 -4.97 22.48
C TYR A 14 -8.85 -4.41 22.10
N PHE A 15 -8.71 -3.76 20.94
CA PHE A 15 -7.47 -3.07 20.55
C PHE A 15 -7.09 -1.96 21.54
N ILE A 16 -8.06 -1.16 22.01
CA ILE A 16 -7.82 -0.11 23.01
C ILE A 16 -7.41 -0.70 24.38
N VAL A 17 -7.98 -1.85 24.76
CA VAL A 17 -7.74 -2.48 26.07
C VAL A 17 -6.43 -3.27 26.11
N ASP A 18 -6.10 -4.02 25.04
CA ASP A 18 -4.95 -4.93 25.01
C ASP A 18 -3.68 -4.27 24.43
N GLY A 19 -3.81 -3.21 23.63
CA GLY A 19 -2.69 -2.40 23.12
C GLY A 19 -1.75 -3.09 22.12
N ASP A 20 -1.80 -4.42 21.97
CA ASP A 20 -0.92 -5.18 21.08
C ASP A 20 -1.68 -5.73 19.86
N ARG A 21 -1.36 -5.15 18.70
CA ARG A 21 -1.89 -5.50 17.37
C ARG A 21 -1.80 -7.01 17.09
N ASN A 22 -0.71 -7.67 17.50
CA ASN A 22 -0.48 -9.08 17.16
C ASN A 22 -1.42 -10.01 17.93
N ILE A 23 -1.80 -9.66 19.16
CA ILE A 23 -2.68 -10.47 19.99
C ILE A 23 -4.10 -10.48 19.39
N VAL A 24 -4.57 -9.34 18.88
CA VAL A 24 -5.88 -9.21 18.23
C VAL A 24 -5.94 -10.04 16.94
N LEU A 25 -4.92 -9.92 16.08
CA LEU A 25 -4.87 -10.63 14.79
C LEU A 25 -4.81 -12.15 14.95
N ASN A 26 -4.15 -12.64 16.01
CA ASN A 26 -3.98 -14.06 16.26
C ASN A 26 -5.20 -14.73 16.92
N LYS A 27 -6.07 -13.99 17.63
CA LYS A 27 -7.24 -14.55 18.35
C LYS A 27 -8.52 -14.67 17.51
N ILE A 28 -8.61 -14.01 16.36
CA ILE A 28 -9.84 -13.96 15.53
C ILE A 28 -9.69 -14.73 14.19
N PRO A 29 -9.08 -15.94 14.11
CA PRO A 29 -8.83 -16.55 12.80
C PRO A 29 -10.09 -17.10 12.11
N VAL A 30 -11.19 -17.37 12.84
CA VAL A 30 -12.33 -18.14 12.29
C VAL A 30 -13.48 -17.27 11.75
N LEU A 31 -13.69 -16.04 12.23
CA LEU A 31 -14.82 -15.19 11.81
C LEU A 31 -14.47 -14.20 10.66
N LEU A 32 -13.20 -14.08 10.28
CA LEU A 32 -12.71 -13.10 9.28
C LEU A 32 -12.76 -13.60 7.84
N THR A 33 -12.99 -14.90 7.62
CA THR A 33 -12.86 -15.59 6.33
C THR A 33 -14.04 -15.36 5.36
N VAL A 34 -15.15 -14.75 5.81
CA VAL A 34 -16.36 -14.60 4.98
C VAL A 34 -16.45 -13.25 4.27
N GLU A 35 -15.88 -12.18 4.82
CA GLU A 35 -15.92 -10.85 4.19
C GLU A 35 -14.70 -10.65 3.29
N GLY A 36 -14.92 -10.26 2.03
CA GLY A 36 -13.85 -9.91 1.09
C GLY A 36 -13.12 -8.61 1.46
N ASP A 37 -11.99 -8.33 0.80
CA ASP A 37 -11.28 -7.06 1.02
C ASP A 37 -12.13 -5.87 0.54
N PRO A 38 -12.15 -4.74 1.27
CA PRO A 38 -12.96 -3.59 0.91
C PRO A 38 -12.49 -2.99 -0.42
N LYS A 39 -13.44 -2.67 -1.29
CA LYS A 39 -13.16 -2.15 -2.64
C LYS A 39 -13.11 -0.63 -2.67
N THR A 40 -13.61 0.02 -1.62
CA THR A 40 -13.71 1.48 -1.50
C THR A 40 -13.26 1.96 -0.13
N PHE A 41 -12.85 3.22 -0.04
CA PHE A 41 -12.48 3.85 1.23
C PHE A 41 -13.66 3.84 2.22
N THR A 42 -14.86 4.17 1.77
CA THR A 42 -16.07 4.17 2.62
C THR A 42 -16.36 2.79 3.20
N GLU A 43 -16.19 1.73 2.40
CA GLU A 43 -16.36 0.35 2.84
C GLU A 43 -15.31 -0.02 3.90
N ALA A 44 -14.04 0.32 3.67
CA ALA A 44 -12.98 0.11 4.66
C ALA A 44 -13.26 0.84 5.98
N MET A 45 -13.73 2.10 5.91
CA MET A 45 -14.03 2.94 7.07
C MET A 45 -15.34 2.58 7.80
N THR A 46 -16.17 1.72 7.21
CA THR A 46 -17.41 1.23 7.81
C THR A 46 -17.28 -0.24 8.23
N SER A 47 -16.19 -0.90 7.86
CA SER A 47 -15.90 -2.27 8.26
C SER A 47 -15.59 -2.38 9.75
N ARG A 48 -15.77 -3.59 10.29
CA ARG A 48 -15.29 -4.01 11.62
C ARG A 48 -13.81 -3.70 11.84
N ASP A 49 -13.00 -3.91 10.80
CA ASP A 49 -11.54 -3.77 10.84
C ASP A 49 -11.08 -2.31 10.63
N VAL A 50 -11.96 -1.32 10.83
CA VAL A 50 -11.69 0.10 10.55
C VAL A 50 -10.43 0.63 11.22
N ALA A 51 -10.09 0.18 12.42
CA ALA A 51 -8.84 0.57 13.10
C ALA A 51 -7.61 0.19 12.28
N PHE A 52 -7.53 -1.06 11.84
CA PHE A 52 -6.41 -1.58 11.07
C PHE A 52 -6.35 -0.96 9.67
N TRP A 53 -7.50 -0.70 9.04
CA TRP A 53 -7.53 -0.01 7.76
C TRP A 53 -7.12 1.45 7.86
N LYS A 54 -7.51 2.14 8.93
CA LYS A 54 -7.13 3.55 9.17
C LYS A 54 -5.63 3.67 9.43
N GLU A 55 -5.08 2.74 10.20
CA GLU A 55 -3.64 2.64 10.42
C GLU A 55 -2.90 2.43 9.09
N ALA A 56 -3.31 1.45 8.28
CA ALA A 56 -2.69 1.21 6.98
C ALA A 56 -2.80 2.41 6.01
N VAL A 57 -3.87 3.21 6.09
CA VAL A 57 -4.03 4.45 5.32
C VAL A 57 -3.04 5.51 5.78
N ASN A 58 -2.88 5.69 7.10
CA ASN A 58 -1.93 6.64 7.64
C ASN A 58 -0.49 6.25 7.27
N ASP A 59 -0.12 4.98 7.42
CA ASP A 59 1.21 4.47 7.02
C ASP A 59 1.53 4.79 5.56
N GLU A 60 0.57 4.63 4.65
CA GLU A 60 0.74 4.98 3.23
C GLU A 60 0.90 6.49 3.05
N MET A 61 0.08 7.31 3.71
CA MET A 61 0.18 8.78 3.62
C MET A 61 1.51 9.29 4.16
N ASP A 62 1.96 8.76 5.30
CA ASP A 62 3.24 9.11 5.92
C ASP A 62 4.42 8.68 5.03
N SER A 63 4.34 7.50 4.41
CA SER A 63 5.31 7.03 3.42
C SER A 63 5.36 7.95 2.20
N LEU A 64 4.21 8.38 1.66
CA LEU A 64 4.17 9.31 0.53
C LEU A 64 4.80 10.67 0.87
N LEU A 65 4.54 11.18 2.07
CA LEU A 65 5.14 12.41 2.57
C LEU A 65 6.65 12.24 2.78
N ALA A 66 7.09 11.16 3.43
CA ALA A 66 8.50 10.89 3.70
C ALA A 66 9.33 10.72 2.43
N ASN A 67 8.75 10.14 1.37
CA ASN A 67 9.43 9.95 0.10
C ASN A 67 9.65 11.25 -0.68
N ASN A 68 9.03 12.38 -0.28
CA ASN A 68 9.13 13.68 -0.99
C ASN A 68 8.89 13.57 -2.51
N THR A 69 8.08 12.60 -2.94
CA THR A 69 7.83 12.33 -4.37
C THR A 69 6.62 13.09 -4.90
N TRP A 70 5.85 13.75 -4.03
CA TRP A 70 4.60 14.44 -4.36
C TRP A 70 4.54 15.80 -3.66
N VAL A 71 4.04 16.80 -4.37
CA VAL A 71 3.70 18.12 -3.82
C VAL A 71 2.24 18.39 -4.15
N LEU A 72 1.49 18.86 -3.16
CA LEU A 72 0.13 19.32 -3.39
C LEU A 72 0.18 20.64 -4.15
N THR A 73 -0.34 20.66 -5.37
CA THR A 73 -0.40 21.85 -6.24
C THR A 73 -1.81 22.05 -6.74
N ASP A 74 -2.14 23.31 -7.03
CA ASP A 74 -3.34 23.63 -7.79
C ASP A 74 -3.25 23.05 -9.20
N LEU A 75 -4.40 22.70 -9.76
CA LEU A 75 -4.50 22.14 -11.11
C LEU A 75 -4.17 23.25 -12.13
N PRO A 76 -3.10 23.10 -12.94
CA PRO A 76 -2.76 24.09 -13.96
C PRO A 76 -3.90 24.28 -14.97
N SER A 77 -4.04 25.49 -15.47
CA SER A 77 -5.09 25.87 -16.42
C SER A 77 -5.02 25.01 -17.69
N GLY A 78 -6.13 24.37 -18.05
CA GLY A 78 -6.24 23.52 -19.24
C GLY A 78 -5.87 22.05 -19.01
N SER A 79 -5.37 21.69 -17.83
CA SER A 79 -5.08 20.30 -17.46
C SER A 79 -6.29 19.62 -16.81
N LYS A 80 -6.39 18.30 -16.96
CA LYS A 80 -7.43 17.49 -16.32
C LYS A 80 -6.80 16.65 -15.22
N ALA A 81 -7.28 16.82 -13.99
CA ALA A 81 -6.80 16.02 -12.86
C ALA A 81 -7.05 14.52 -13.09
N ILE A 82 -6.01 13.71 -12.91
CA ILE A 82 -6.13 12.26 -12.85
C ILE A 82 -6.62 11.88 -11.46
N GLY A 83 -7.78 11.22 -11.40
CA GLY A 83 -8.29 10.73 -10.13
C GLY A 83 -7.44 9.58 -9.58
N CYS A 84 -7.39 9.45 -8.25
CA CYS A 84 -6.80 8.32 -7.55
C CYS A 84 -7.87 7.34 -7.04
N LYS A 85 -7.44 6.19 -6.53
CA LYS A 85 -8.26 5.19 -5.84
C LYS A 85 -7.43 4.51 -4.76
N TRP A 86 -8.08 4.22 -3.63
CA TRP A 86 -7.54 3.33 -2.60
C TRP A 86 -7.67 1.85 -2.99
N VAL A 87 -6.58 1.10 -2.81
CA VAL A 87 -6.54 -0.35 -2.95
C VAL A 87 -6.22 -0.94 -1.58
N PHE A 88 -7.14 -1.76 -1.07
CA PHE A 88 -7.02 -2.42 0.22
C PHE A 88 -6.76 -3.92 0.02
N ARG A 89 -5.88 -4.48 0.86
CA ARG A 89 -5.53 -5.90 0.82
C ARG A 89 -5.17 -6.39 2.21
N ARG A 90 -5.79 -7.48 2.67
CA ARG A 90 -5.27 -8.26 3.79
C ARG A 90 -4.18 -9.20 3.30
N LYS A 91 -3.05 -9.20 3.97
CA LYS A 91 -1.99 -10.19 3.80
C LYS A 91 -2.14 -11.25 4.87
N TYR A 92 -2.07 -12.50 4.45
CA TYR A 92 -2.21 -13.65 5.33
C TYR A 92 -0.86 -14.35 5.46
N ASN A 93 -0.61 -14.89 6.65
CA ASN A 93 0.47 -15.83 6.91
C ASN A 93 0.14 -17.20 6.29
N THR A 94 1.12 -18.10 6.25
CA THR A 94 0.94 -19.47 5.72
C THR A 94 -0.05 -20.31 6.51
N ASP A 95 -0.29 -19.96 7.78
CA ASP A 95 -1.27 -20.59 8.67
C ASP A 95 -2.69 -20.02 8.48
N GLY A 96 -2.87 -19.03 7.61
CA GLY A 96 -4.16 -18.37 7.35
C GLY A 96 -4.49 -17.23 8.32
N SER A 97 -3.64 -16.93 9.30
CA SER A 97 -3.81 -15.75 10.16
C SER A 97 -3.54 -14.46 9.39
N ILE A 98 -4.14 -13.34 9.80
CA ILE A 98 -3.87 -12.05 9.16
C ILE A 98 -2.50 -11.56 9.63
N GLN A 99 -1.58 -11.42 8.68
CA GLN A 99 -0.26 -10.85 8.91
C GLN A 99 -0.32 -9.32 8.96
N THR A 100 -0.96 -8.68 7.98
CA THR A 100 -0.90 -7.23 7.81
C THR A 100 -2.05 -6.71 6.96
N PHE A 101 -2.62 -5.58 7.37
CA PHE A 101 -3.52 -4.78 6.54
C PHE A 101 -2.70 -3.84 5.66
N LYS A 102 -2.93 -3.84 4.36
CA LYS A 102 -2.21 -2.98 3.42
C LYS A 102 -3.18 -2.09 2.65
N ALA A 103 -2.97 -0.78 2.73
CA ALA A 103 -3.63 0.21 1.89
C ALA A 103 -2.61 0.79 0.90
N ARG A 104 -3.05 1.14 -0.30
CA ARG A 104 -2.26 1.87 -1.28
C ARG A 104 -3.09 2.92 -1.99
N LEU A 105 -2.52 4.10 -2.18
CA LEU A 105 -3.14 5.15 -2.98
C LEU A 105 -2.58 5.09 -4.41
N VAL A 106 -3.43 4.76 -5.38
CA VAL A 106 -3.00 4.52 -6.76
C VAL A 106 -3.71 5.49 -7.72
N ALA A 107 -2.96 6.11 -8.62
CA ALA A 107 -3.54 6.89 -9.71
C ALA A 107 -4.35 5.99 -10.66
N LYS A 108 -5.43 6.52 -11.25
CA LYS A 108 -6.20 5.81 -12.28
C LYS A 108 -5.44 5.84 -13.60
N GLY A 109 -4.39 5.02 -13.70
CA GLY A 109 -3.44 5.00 -14.82
C GLY A 109 -4.09 4.80 -16.20
N PHE A 110 -5.22 4.10 -16.28
CA PHE A 110 -5.99 3.96 -17.53
C PHE A 110 -6.55 5.30 -18.10
N LYS A 111 -6.44 6.40 -17.34
CA LYS A 111 -6.80 7.75 -17.78
C LYS A 111 -5.59 8.61 -18.14
N GLN A 112 -4.37 8.10 -17.96
CA GLN A 112 -3.14 8.81 -18.30
C GLN A 112 -2.94 8.85 -19.82
N LYS A 113 -2.39 9.96 -20.31
CA LYS A 113 -1.98 10.14 -21.70
C LYS A 113 -0.46 10.26 -21.79
N GLU A 114 0.13 9.46 -22.68
CA GLU A 114 1.54 9.58 -23.02
C GLU A 114 1.87 10.97 -23.58
N GLY A 115 3.01 11.52 -23.20
CA GLY A 115 3.47 12.86 -23.60
C GLY A 115 2.76 14.02 -22.89
N VAL A 116 1.79 13.73 -22.01
CA VAL A 116 1.10 14.74 -21.17
C VAL A 116 1.26 14.39 -19.70
N ASP A 117 0.84 13.19 -19.30
CA ASP A 117 0.81 12.74 -17.91
C ASP A 117 2.05 11.90 -17.53
N TYR A 118 2.69 11.28 -18.53
CA TYR A 118 3.98 10.60 -18.38
C TYR A 118 4.77 10.69 -19.68
N PHE A 119 6.08 10.77 -19.56
CA PHE A 119 7.00 10.89 -20.70
C PHE A 119 7.82 9.62 -20.96
N ASP A 120 7.95 8.75 -19.95
CA ASP A 120 8.68 7.48 -20.05
C ASP A 120 7.92 6.38 -19.34
N THR A 121 7.78 5.22 -19.99
CA THR A 121 6.96 4.10 -19.47
C THR A 121 7.74 3.18 -18.53
N TYR A 122 9.07 3.28 -18.49
CA TYR A 122 9.92 2.29 -17.83
C TYR A 122 10.90 2.93 -16.86
N ALA A 123 10.77 2.59 -15.58
CA ALA A 123 11.94 2.59 -14.71
C ALA A 123 12.95 1.58 -15.32
N PRO A 124 14.23 1.95 -15.49
CA PRO A 124 15.23 1.01 -16.01
C PRO A 124 15.41 -0.14 -15.00
N VAL A 125 14.76 -1.27 -15.25
CA VAL A 125 14.96 -2.48 -14.45
C VAL A 125 16.18 -3.20 -15.01
N ALA A 126 17.30 -3.10 -14.31
CA ALA A 126 18.50 -3.86 -14.64
C ALA A 126 18.20 -5.35 -14.57
N ARG A 127 18.46 -6.08 -15.67
CA ARG A 127 18.33 -7.54 -15.66
C ARG A 127 19.48 -8.14 -14.85
N ILE A 128 19.15 -9.06 -13.96
CA ILE A 128 20.16 -9.76 -13.14
C ILE A 128 21.23 -10.45 -14.00
N ALA A 129 20.87 -10.93 -15.19
CA ALA A 129 21.79 -11.51 -16.16
C ALA A 129 22.83 -10.48 -16.65
N SER A 130 22.40 -9.25 -16.96
CA SER A 130 23.29 -8.16 -17.37
C SER A 130 24.26 -7.79 -16.24
N ILE A 131 23.77 -7.72 -15.00
CA ILE A 131 24.61 -7.47 -13.82
C ILE A 131 25.66 -8.58 -13.65
N ARG A 132 25.27 -9.85 -13.80
CA ARG A 132 26.19 -11.00 -13.69
C ARG A 132 27.27 -10.99 -14.77
N VAL A 133 26.92 -10.65 -16.02
CA VAL A 133 27.89 -10.56 -17.12
C VAL A 133 28.89 -9.44 -16.86
N LEU A 134 28.42 -8.27 -16.41
CA LEU A 134 29.31 -7.16 -16.04
C LEU A 134 30.27 -7.56 -14.92
N LEU A 135 29.76 -8.21 -13.86
CA LEU A 135 30.60 -8.72 -12.77
C LEU A 135 31.64 -9.72 -13.28
N ALA A 136 31.23 -10.71 -14.07
CA ALA A 136 32.13 -11.71 -14.64
C ALA A 136 33.24 -11.07 -15.49
N LEU A 137 32.89 -10.11 -16.35
CA LEU A 137 33.85 -9.39 -17.18
C LEU A 137 34.81 -8.54 -16.31
N THR A 138 34.30 -7.86 -15.28
CA THR A 138 35.16 -7.10 -14.37
C THR A 138 36.14 -7.99 -13.61
N PHE A 139 35.70 -9.17 -13.14
CA PHE A 139 36.60 -10.13 -12.51
C PHE A 139 37.64 -10.65 -13.49
N GLU A 140 37.26 -10.95 -14.73
CA GLU A 140 38.20 -11.42 -15.74
C GLU A 140 39.24 -10.35 -16.11
N LEU A 141 38.82 -9.09 -16.25
CA LEU A 141 39.72 -7.97 -16.50
C LEU A 141 40.64 -7.69 -15.31
N PHE A 142 40.12 -7.75 -14.08
CA PHE A 142 40.90 -7.56 -12.85
C PHE A 142 42.00 -8.63 -12.73
N LEU A 143 41.69 -9.89 -13.08
CA LEU A 143 42.67 -10.98 -13.10
C LEU A 143 43.69 -10.86 -14.24
N LYS A 144 43.34 -10.20 -15.35
CA LYS A 144 44.24 -9.98 -16.50
C LYS A 144 45.17 -8.77 -16.34
N GLU A 145 44.72 -7.72 -15.68
CA GLU A 145 45.44 -6.44 -15.54
C GLU A 145 46.27 -6.34 -14.24
N GLY A 146 46.12 -7.28 -13.29
CA GLY A 146 47.05 -7.47 -12.18
C GLY A 146 47.23 -6.27 -11.25
N PHE A 147 46.14 -5.84 -10.59
CA PHE A 147 46.21 -4.98 -9.40
C PHE A 147 46.11 -5.79 -8.11
#